data_AF-A0A7V4G6I7-F1
#
_entry.id   AF-A0A7V4G6I7-F1
#
_cell.length_a   1.000
_cell.length_b   1.000
_cell.length_c   1.000
_cell.angle_alpha   90.00
_cell.angle_beta   90.00
_cell.angle_gamma   90.00
#
_symmetry.space_group_name_H-M   'P 1'
#
loop_
_entity.id
_entity.type
_entity.pdbx_description
1 polymer ?
#
loop_
_entity_poly.entity_id
_entity_poly.type
_entity_poly.pdbx_seq_one_letter_code
_entity_poly.pdbx_strand_id
1 'polypeptide(L)'
;MGGRNMAKEKREIEINSRADTLPLMGPDVRPWPVTPPPSPEECMKVYEKRKAGEFGKFLEDHLRLEYRFDKPEALQGVRVLCMGLWRMGNKFASGLLAELGAELVNIEPPSGDPLRQLTPFGREEYMLKDKFGTPCGMDFIHELRNAQSITLNIETPEGREIYKKLAMVVDILIEEYPPGYMDSLGLGYRHLSKLNPKLIYCWIGERGQWGPMKDEVSKYGQWMLDPFGMAACSWVHNTGFPPDQCPRGGKGGDPMRSGVWLADYVAGEQAANSCLAALYWRDCLNNGVGQFIECTSAETLMDILDFDITWYGFNASIKARTGAWDPNLNQYEWNPCKDGYMMIGGQTDRLWYRIGMCIERDLPMFGRLIHEDPLLKEMGPGTPSRLSSRPIP
;
A
#
# COMPACT_ATOMS: atom_id res chain seq x y z
N MET A 1 33.60 -32.78 17.51
CA MET A 1 34.05 -31.68 18.40
C MET A 1 34.53 -30.54 17.51
N GLY A 2 34.04 -29.31 17.55
CA GLY A 2 32.97 -28.71 18.32
C GLY A 2 32.38 -27.52 17.54
N GLY A 3 31.06 -27.40 17.53
CA GLY A 3 30.37 -26.21 17.04
C GLY A 3 30.56 -25.07 18.04
N ARG A 4 31.07 -23.94 17.58
CA ARG A 4 31.12 -22.71 18.40
C ARG A 4 29.70 -22.19 18.58
N ASN A 5 29.09 -22.58 19.70
CA ASN A 5 28.02 -21.82 20.33
C ASN A 5 28.62 -20.50 20.84
N MET A 6 28.67 -19.47 20.00
CA MET A 6 28.88 -18.10 20.50
C MET A 6 27.52 -17.59 20.95
N ALA A 7 27.23 -17.72 22.24
CA ALA A 7 26.19 -16.94 22.87
C ALA A 7 26.49 -15.46 22.59
N LYS A 8 25.64 -14.80 21.79
CA LYS A 8 25.77 -13.37 21.54
C LYS A 8 25.56 -12.65 22.87
N GLU A 9 26.64 -12.12 23.42
CA GLU A 9 26.64 -11.30 24.62
C GLU A 9 25.68 -10.13 24.40
N LYS A 10 24.64 -9.99 25.23
CA LYS A 10 23.76 -8.84 25.18
C LYS A 10 24.56 -7.62 25.66
N ARG A 11 24.80 -6.66 24.77
CA ARG A 11 25.40 -5.38 25.10
C ARG A 11 24.30 -4.33 25.16
N GLU A 12 24.25 -3.58 26.26
CA GLU A 12 23.52 -2.32 26.30
C GLU A 12 24.33 -1.29 25.53
N ILE A 13 23.70 -0.67 24.53
CA ILE A 13 24.34 0.33 23.66
C ILE A 13 23.40 1.52 23.64
N GLU A 14 23.92 2.66 24.09
CA GLU A 14 23.23 3.93 24.00
C GLU A 14 23.41 4.50 22.59
N ILE A 15 22.30 4.73 21.88
CA ILE A 15 22.30 5.24 20.51
C ILE A 15 21.96 6.73 20.59
N ASN A 16 22.96 7.59 20.41
CA ASN A 16 22.81 9.04 20.45
C ASN A 16 22.66 9.64 19.05
N SER A 17 23.14 8.93 18.03
CA SER A 17 23.09 9.35 16.64
C SER A 17 23.00 8.15 15.68
N ARG A 18 22.65 8.41 14.41
CA ARG A 18 22.69 7.39 13.36
C ARG A 18 24.05 6.72 13.23
N ALA A 19 25.15 7.47 13.44
CA ALA A 19 26.51 6.94 13.33
C ALA A 19 26.75 5.77 14.30
N ASP A 20 26.13 5.82 15.49
CA ASP A 20 26.28 4.80 16.54
C ASP A 20 25.62 3.46 16.14
N THR A 21 24.70 3.50 15.17
CA THR A 21 24.02 2.29 14.67
C THR A 21 24.80 1.57 13.57
N LEU A 22 25.69 2.27 12.86
CA LEU A 22 26.42 1.70 11.72
C LEU A 22 27.30 0.49 12.11
N PRO A 23 28.02 0.49 13.25
CA PRO A 23 28.80 -0.66 13.70
C PRO A 23 27.94 -1.84 14.21
N LEU A 24 26.64 -1.61 14.47
CA LEU A 24 25.70 -2.64 14.93
C LEU A 24 25.10 -3.43 13.77
N MET A 25 25.19 -2.91 12.55
CA MET A 25 24.74 -3.60 11.36
C MET A 25 25.71 -4.75 11.07
N GLY A 26 25.16 -5.95 10.81
CA GLY A 26 25.99 -7.10 10.47
C GLY A 26 26.86 -6.81 9.23
N PRO A 27 28.04 -7.42 9.08
CA PRO A 27 28.92 -7.19 7.93
C PRO A 27 28.26 -7.52 6.58
N ASP A 28 27.22 -8.37 6.59
CA ASP A 28 26.41 -8.73 5.41
C ASP A 28 25.23 -7.78 5.15
N VAL A 29 24.95 -6.86 6.09
CA VAL A 29 23.90 -5.85 5.94
C VAL A 29 24.49 -4.69 5.15
N ARG A 30 24.22 -4.68 3.85
CA ARG A 30 24.67 -3.60 2.96
C ARG A 30 24.11 -2.26 3.49
N PRO A 31 24.93 -1.19 3.58
CA PRO A 31 24.42 0.13 3.89
C PRO A 31 23.38 0.50 2.81
N TRP A 32 22.12 0.62 3.23
CA TRP A 32 21.02 0.95 2.32
C TRP A 32 21.02 2.47 2.03
N PRO A 33 20.74 2.90 0.79
CA PRO A 33 20.39 2.07 -0.37
C PRO A 33 21.59 1.33 -0.96
N VAL A 34 21.36 0.09 -1.40
CA VAL A 34 22.36 -0.77 -2.08
C VAL A 34 22.93 -0.09 -3.34
N THR A 35 22.21 0.90 -3.85
CA THR A 35 22.67 1.83 -4.88
C THR A 35 22.23 3.22 -4.47
N PRO A 36 23.14 4.18 -4.23
CA PRO A 36 22.75 5.57 -4.01
C PRO A 36 21.93 6.05 -5.21
N PRO A 37 20.85 6.82 -5.00
CA PRO A 37 20.12 7.39 -6.11
C PRO A 37 21.11 8.21 -6.97
N PRO A 38 21.01 8.14 -8.31
CA PRO A 38 21.86 8.92 -9.19
C PRO A 38 21.77 10.40 -8.82
N SER A 39 22.89 11.12 -8.94
CA SER A 39 22.92 12.55 -8.65
C SER A 39 21.94 13.30 -9.57
N PRO A 40 21.48 14.51 -9.18
CA PRO A 40 20.67 15.33 -10.08
C PRO A 40 21.34 15.52 -11.45
N GLU A 41 22.66 15.70 -11.52
CA GLU A 41 23.38 15.82 -12.79
C GLU A 41 23.36 14.53 -13.63
N GLU A 42 23.47 13.35 -12.99
CA GLU A 42 23.37 12.06 -13.67
C GLU A 42 21.96 11.82 -14.21
N CYS A 43 20.93 12.14 -13.42
CA CYS A 43 19.53 12.08 -13.83
C CYS A 43 19.26 13.02 -15.01
N MET A 44 19.72 14.28 -14.91
CA MET A 44 19.46 15.30 -15.91
C MET A 44 20.05 14.94 -17.27
N LYS A 45 21.24 14.33 -17.34
CA LYS A 45 21.83 13.84 -18.60
C LYS A 45 20.93 12.81 -19.30
N VAL A 46 20.33 11.89 -18.53
CA VAL A 46 19.40 10.89 -19.07
C VAL A 46 18.08 11.56 -19.49
N TYR A 47 17.58 12.49 -18.67
CA TYR A 47 16.33 13.21 -18.92
C TYR A 47 16.42 14.09 -20.15
N GLU A 48 17.52 14.82 -20.35
CA GLU A 48 17.80 15.59 -21.57
C GLU A 48 17.83 14.69 -22.80
N LYS A 49 18.57 13.58 -22.74
CA LYS A 49 18.62 12.58 -23.84
C LYS A 49 17.23 12.05 -24.19
N ARG A 50 16.37 11.85 -23.20
CA ARG A 50 15.00 11.36 -23.38
C ARG A 50 13.96 12.46 -23.57
N LYS A 51 14.38 13.74 -23.59
CA LYS A 51 13.49 14.91 -23.56
C LYS A 51 12.45 14.88 -22.43
N ALA A 52 12.76 14.22 -21.30
CA ALA A 52 11.83 14.07 -20.18
C ALA A 52 11.41 15.41 -19.55
N GLY A 53 12.20 16.47 -19.73
CA GLY A 53 11.80 17.83 -19.35
C GLY A 53 10.57 18.35 -20.12
N GLU A 54 10.30 17.84 -21.33
CA GLU A 54 9.06 18.12 -22.06
C GLU A 54 7.85 17.47 -21.35
N PHE A 55 8.01 16.28 -20.77
CA PHE A 55 6.97 15.63 -19.96
C PHE A 55 6.73 16.35 -18.63
N GLY A 56 7.79 16.82 -17.96
CA GLY A 56 7.67 17.65 -16.77
C GLY A 56 6.91 18.95 -17.05
N LYS A 57 7.26 19.65 -18.14
CA LYS A 57 6.52 20.84 -18.61
C LYS A 57 5.10 20.51 -19.02
N PHE A 58 4.87 19.38 -19.70
CA PHE A 58 3.54 18.91 -20.02
C PHE A 58 2.70 18.70 -18.76
N LEU A 59 3.22 18.01 -17.74
CA LEU A 59 2.54 17.83 -16.46
C LEU A 59 2.27 19.18 -15.79
N GLU A 60 3.27 20.06 -15.69
CA GLU A 60 3.10 21.40 -15.13
C GLU A 60 2.01 22.20 -15.88
N ASP A 61 2.07 22.25 -17.22
CA ASP A 61 1.09 22.95 -18.06
C ASP A 61 -0.35 22.42 -17.86
N HIS A 62 -0.50 21.12 -17.58
CA HIS A 62 -1.81 20.49 -17.32
C HIS A 62 -2.25 20.56 -15.84
N LEU A 63 -1.34 20.92 -14.93
CA LEU A 63 -1.60 21.07 -13.50
C LEU A 63 -1.63 22.54 -13.05
N ARG A 64 -1.42 23.50 -13.97
CA ARG A 64 -1.52 24.93 -13.67
C ARG A 64 -2.93 25.28 -13.21
N LEU A 65 -3.04 25.54 -11.91
CA LEU A 65 -4.30 25.88 -11.24
C LEU A 65 -4.99 27.11 -11.85
N GLU A 66 -4.23 28.04 -12.45
CA GLU A 66 -4.78 29.20 -13.17
C GLU A 66 -5.53 28.86 -14.46
N TYR A 67 -5.33 27.66 -15.03
CA TYR A 67 -6.07 27.14 -16.18
C TYR A 67 -7.04 26.02 -15.79
N ARG A 68 -7.28 25.82 -14.49
CA ARG A 68 -8.29 24.85 -14.04
C ARG A 68 -9.63 25.28 -14.64
N PHE A 69 -10.29 24.36 -15.34
CA PHE A 69 -11.67 24.58 -15.74
C PHE A 69 -12.52 24.47 -14.49
N ASP A 70 -13.30 25.52 -14.16
CA ASP A 70 -14.31 25.44 -13.12
C ASP A 70 -15.40 24.46 -13.59
N LYS A 71 -15.28 23.18 -13.19
CA LYS A 71 -16.35 22.20 -13.30
C LYS A 71 -17.06 22.09 -11.95
N PRO A 72 -18.38 21.83 -11.93
CA PRO A 72 -19.04 21.41 -10.69
C PRO A 72 -18.32 20.18 -10.16
N GLU A 73 -17.77 20.27 -8.95
CA GLU A 73 -17.11 19.14 -8.31
C GLU A 73 -18.15 18.25 -7.62
N ALA A 74 -17.96 16.93 -7.69
CA ALA A 74 -18.97 15.96 -7.25
C ALA A 74 -19.31 16.07 -5.75
N LEU A 75 -18.32 16.46 -4.94
CA LEU A 75 -18.47 16.65 -3.49
C LEU A 75 -18.42 18.13 -3.08
N GLN A 76 -18.69 19.05 -4.00
CA GLN A 76 -18.75 20.48 -3.65
C GLN A 76 -19.79 20.71 -2.53
N GLY A 77 -19.35 21.32 -1.43
CA GLY A 77 -20.17 21.60 -0.25
C GLY A 77 -20.16 20.51 0.81
N VAL A 78 -19.57 19.35 0.54
CA VAL A 78 -19.31 18.31 1.54
C VAL A 78 -18.10 18.71 2.38
N ARG A 79 -18.20 18.55 3.69
CA ARG A 79 -17.11 18.82 4.64
C ARG A 79 -16.58 17.55 5.27
N VAL A 80 -15.26 17.39 5.23
CA VAL A 80 -14.54 16.22 5.76
C VAL A 80 -13.61 16.68 6.88
N LEU A 81 -13.72 16.02 8.03
CA LEU A 81 -12.77 16.14 9.13
C LEU A 81 -11.88 14.90 9.17
N CYS A 82 -10.57 15.07 9.01
CA CYS A 82 -9.59 14.00 9.12
C CYS A 82 -8.78 14.15 10.41
N MET A 83 -8.55 13.05 11.13
CA MET A 83 -7.64 13.03 12.26
C MET A 83 -6.91 11.68 12.37
N GLY A 84 -5.60 11.69 12.52
CA GLY A 84 -4.81 10.49 12.81
C GLY A 84 -3.32 10.82 12.74
N LEU A 85 -2.50 9.95 13.31
CA LEU A 85 -1.06 10.19 13.46
C LEU A 85 -0.28 9.10 12.74
N TRP A 86 0.81 9.45 12.04
CA TRP A 86 1.72 8.53 11.34
C TRP A 86 1.16 7.79 10.12
N ARG A 87 -0.15 7.56 10.08
CA ARG A 87 -0.77 6.59 9.16
C ARG A 87 -1.17 7.22 7.83
N MET A 88 -1.20 6.40 6.79
CA MET A 88 -1.52 6.83 5.42
C MET A 88 -2.99 6.57 5.08
N GLY A 89 -3.66 5.58 5.69
CA GLY A 89 -5.01 5.17 5.31
C GLY A 89 -6.04 6.29 5.40
N ASN A 90 -6.14 6.95 6.56
CA ASN A 90 -7.06 8.07 6.75
C ASN A 90 -6.73 9.31 5.90
N LYS A 91 -5.44 9.59 5.71
CA LYS A 91 -4.97 10.72 4.89
C LYS A 91 -5.27 10.48 3.41
N PHE A 92 -5.02 9.27 2.92
CA PHE A 92 -5.32 8.90 1.55
C PHE A 92 -6.83 8.94 1.29
N ALA A 93 -7.64 8.35 2.16
CA ALA A 93 -9.10 8.37 2.05
C ALA A 93 -9.65 9.81 2.01
N SER A 94 -9.21 10.65 2.93
CA SER A 94 -9.64 12.04 2.99
C SER A 94 -9.14 12.86 1.81
N GLY A 95 -7.90 12.64 1.36
CA GLY A 95 -7.32 13.25 0.16
C GLY A 95 -8.12 12.94 -1.10
N LEU A 96 -8.54 11.68 -1.30
CA LEU A 96 -9.40 11.30 -2.42
C LEU A 96 -10.73 12.06 -2.41
N LEU A 97 -11.37 12.23 -1.25
CA LEU A 97 -12.60 13.02 -1.13
C LEU A 97 -12.36 14.51 -1.42
N ALA A 98 -11.21 15.05 -1.00
CA ALA A 98 -10.83 16.43 -1.29
C ALA A 98 -10.58 16.66 -2.79
N GLU A 99 -9.98 15.69 -3.48
CA GLU A 99 -9.82 15.71 -4.94
C GLU A 99 -11.15 15.70 -5.70
N LEU A 100 -12.19 15.11 -5.11
CA LEU A 100 -13.57 15.15 -5.62
C LEU A 100 -14.31 16.45 -5.25
N GLY A 101 -13.65 17.40 -4.59
CA GLY A 101 -14.15 18.74 -4.27
C GLY A 101 -14.65 18.97 -2.85
N ALA A 102 -14.48 18.00 -1.94
CA ALA A 102 -14.85 18.19 -0.54
C ALA A 102 -13.91 19.18 0.18
N GLU A 103 -14.46 19.94 1.12
CA GLU A 103 -13.66 20.78 2.03
C GLU A 103 -13.04 19.90 3.11
N LEU A 104 -11.72 19.69 3.02
CA LEU A 104 -10.97 18.85 3.96
C LEU A 104 -10.25 19.67 5.03
N VAL A 105 -10.56 19.40 6.29
CA VAL A 105 -9.81 19.87 7.46
C VAL A 105 -9.08 18.70 8.11
N ASN A 106 -7.75 18.78 8.20
CA ASN A 106 -6.91 17.82 8.92
C ASN A 106 -6.57 18.37 10.31
N ILE A 107 -6.81 17.58 11.36
CA ILE A 107 -6.45 17.92 12.73
C ILE A 107 -5.10 17.30 13.10
N GLU A 108 -4.20 18.15 13.57
CA GLU A 108 -2.88 17.74 14.09
C GLU A 108 -2.73 18.08 15.57
N PRO A 109 -1.97 17.29 16.34
CA PRO A 109 -1.62 17.64 17.71
C PRO A 109 -0.67 18.84 17.73
N PRO A 110 -0.43 19.47 18.90
CA PRO A 110 0.53 20.56 19.04
C PRO A 110 1.95 20.26 18.53
N SER A 111 2.34 19.00 18.50
CA SER A 111 3.63 18.53 17.94
C SER A 111 3.65 18.42 16.41
N GLY A 112 2.50 18.58 15.74
CA GLY A 112 2.30 18.22 14.33
C GLY A 112 2.17 16.71 14.12
N ASP A 113 1.72 16.31 12.92
CA ASP A 113 1.80 14.93 12.47
C ASP A 113 3.28 14.54 12.29
N PRO A 114 3.73 13.43 12.89
CA PRO A 114 5.11 12.96 12.73
C PRO A 114 5.56 12.70 11.29
N LEU A 115 4.64 12.43 10.34
CA LEU A 115 4.96 12.35 8.91
C LEU A 115 5.63 13.62 8.37
N ARG A 116 5.38 14.78 8.99
CA ARG A 116 6.05 16.03 8.63
C ARG A 116 7.57 15.98 8.82
N GLN A 117 8.05 15.10 9.70
CA GLN A 117 9.48 14.95 10.01
C GLN A 117 10.11 13.73 9.33
N LEU A 118 9.32 12.91 8.62
CA LEU A 118 9.81 11.73 7.94
C LEU A 118 10.39 12.07 6.58
N THR A 119 11.51 11.42 6.26
CA THR A 119 12.22 11.61 5.01
C THR A 119 12.88 10.31 4.58
N PRO A 120 12.99 10.01 3.27
CA PRO A 120 13.60 8.78 2.81
C PRO A 120 15.02 8.62 3.38
N PHE A 121 15.27 7.46 4.00
CA PHE A 121 16.55 7.10 4.61
C PHE A 121 17.02 8.03 5.75
N GLY A 122 16.12 8.83 6.35
CA GLY A 122 16.48 9.78 7.41
C GLY A 122 17.39 10.92 6.92
N ARG A 123 17.31 11.26 5.64
CA ARG A 123 18.10 12.32 4.99
C ARG A 123 17.35 13.64 4.97
N GLU A 124 17.74 14.59 5.82
CA GLU A 124 17.10 15.89 5.94
C GLU A 124 17.13 16.69 4.63
N GLU A 125 18.14 16.48 3.79
CA GLU A 125 18.27 17.12 2.48
C GLU A 125 17.17 16.73 1.48
N TYR A 126 16.42 15.66 1.77
CA TYR A 126 15.27 15.23 0.98
C TYR A 126 13.95 15.84 1.47
N MET A 127 13.94 16.55 2.59
CA MET A 127 12.72 17.24 3.01
C MET A 127 12.37 18.35 2.05
N LEU A 128 11.08 18.41 1.72
CA LEU A 128 10.54 19.54 0.96
C LEU A 128 10.39 20.73 1.90
N LYS A 129 10.40 21.94 1.33
CA LYS A 129 10.19 23.17 2.08
C LYS A 129 8.94 23.85 1.57
N ASP A 130 8.09 24.29 2.49
CA ASP A 130 6.95 25.13 2.12
C ASP A 130 7.40 26.55 1.71
N LYS A 131 6.42 27.40 1.36
CA LYS A 131 6.66 28.79 0.97
C LYS A 131 7.32 29.67 2.05
N PHE A 132 7.30 29.22 3.30
CA PHE A 132 7.91 29.89 4.44
C PHE A 132 9.26 29.26 4.83
N GLY A 133 9.72 28.25 4.09
CA GLY A 133 10.96 27.53 4.36
C GLY A 133 10.85 26.48 5.47
N THR A 134 9.64 26.17 5.96
CA THR A 134 9.44 25.14 6.97
C THR A 134 9.58 23.76 6.31
N PRO A 135 10.48 22.90 6.83
CA PRO A 135 10.67 21.57 6.27
C PRO A 135 9.45 20.69 6.50
N CYS A 136 9.15 19.82 5.54
CA CYS A 136 8.05 18.89 5.61
C CYS A 136 8.37 17.61 4.80
N GLY A 137 8.01 16.47 5.38
CA GLY A 137 8.17 15.15 4.77
C GLY A 137 7.31 14.96 3.53
N MET A 138 7.85 14.19 2.56
CA MET A 138 7.20 13.94 1.28
C MET A 138 5.85 13.24 1.43
N ASP A 139 5.78 12.25 2.32
CA ASP A 139 4.57 11.45 2.59
C ASP A 139 3.42 12.34 3.07
N PHE A 140 3.69 13.26 4.01
CA PHE A 140 2.68 14.20 4.50
C PHE A 140 2.11 15.07 3.37
N ILE A 141 3.00 15.63 2.55
CA ILE A 141 2.60 16.50 1.43
C ILE A 141 1.83 15.72 0.37
N HIS A 142 2.24 14.48 0.10
CA HIS A 142 1.61 13.65 -0.92
C HIS A 142 0.16 13.31 -0.54
N GLU A 143 -0.07 12.89 0.71
CA GLU A 143 -1.40 12.42 1.11
C GLU A 143 -2.37 13.53 1.51
N LEU A 144 -1.87 14.64 2.05
CA LEU A 144 -2.73 15.75 2.52
C LEU A 144 -2.78 16.92 1.53
N ARG A 145 -2.66 16.64 0.23
CA ARG A 145 -2.97 17.59 -0.82
C ARG A 145 -4.43 18.08 -0.69
N ASN A 146 -4.67 19.36 -1.00
CA ASN A 146 -5.95 20.06 -0.83
C ASN A 146 -6.45 20.21 0.63
N ALA A 147 -5.76 19.67 1.63
CA ALA A 147 -6.18 19.76 3.03
C ALA A 147 -5.84 21.13 3.67
N GLN A 148 -6.74 21.62 4.52
CA GLN A 148 -6.46 22.68 5.48
C GLN A 148 -6.08 22.06 6.82
N SER A 149 -4.85 22.29 7.30
CA SER A 149 -4.42 21.72 8.58
C SER A 149 -4.64 22.69 9.74
N ILE A 150 -5.19 22.18 10.85
CA ILE A 150 -5.35 22.92 12.11
C ILE A 150 -4.70 22.16 13.26
N THR A 151 -4.22 22.90 14.26
CA THR A 151 -3.67 22.32 15.48
C THR A 151 -4.74 22.24 16.56
N LEU A 152 -4.94 21.06 17.15
CA LEU A 152 -5.87 20.86 18.26
C LEU A 152 -5.38 19.77 19.22
N ASN A 153 -5.41 20.06 20.52
CA ASN A 153 -5.08 19.07 21.54
C ASN A 153 -6.35 18.42 22.12
N ILE A 154 -6.74 17.25 21.61
CA ILE A 154 -7.92 16.50 22.09
C ILE A 154 -7.72 15.88 23.48
N GLU A 155 -6.53 15.97 24.06
CA GLU A 155 -6.29 15.51 25.43
C GLU A 155 -6.81 16.48 26.48
N THR A 156 -7.05 17.77 26.13
CA THR A 156 -7.63 18.74 27.06
C THR A 156 -9.15 18.81 26.94
N PRO A 157 -9.88 19.14 28.02
CA PRO A 157 -11.33 19.36 27.95
C PRO A 157 -11.74 20.38 26.88
N GLU A 158 -10.99 21.48 26.76
CA GLU A 158 -11.27 22.53 25.77
C GLU A 158 -11.10 22.03 24.33
N GLY A 159 -10.05 21.25 24.06
CA GLY A 159 -9.83 20.67 22.75
C GLY A 159 -10.91 19.66 22.36
N ARG A 160 -11.39 18.86 23.33
CA ARG A 160 -12.53 17.95 23.12
C ARG A 160 -13.81 18.70 22.78
N GLU A 161 -14.08 19.82 23.45
CA GLU A 161 -15.25 20.65 23.15
C GLU A 161 -15.15 21.32 21.78
N ILE A 162 -13.96 21.76 21.36
CA ILE A 162 -13.74 22.27 20.00
C ILE A 162 -13.95 21.15 18.97
N TYR A 163 -13.41 19.96 19.20
CA TYR A 163 -13.58 18.81 18.30
C TYR A 163 -15.06 18.45 18.11
N LYS A 164 -15.85 18.42 19.19
CA LYS A 164 -17.30 18.18 19.11
C LYS A 164 -18.01 19.25 18.27
N LYS A 165 -17.64 20.52 18.40
CA LYS A 165 -18.19 21.61 17.59
C LYS A 165 -17.86 21.45 16.10
N LEU A 166 -16.65 21.00 15.77
CA LEU A 166 -16.27 20.68 14.39
C LEU A 166 -17.07 19.48 13.88
N ALA A 167 -17.17 18.40 14.66
CA ALA A 167 -17.95 17.21 14.31
C ALA A 167 -19.44 17.49 14.07
N MET A 168 -20.00 18.55 14.66
CA MET A 168 -21.38 18.97 14.44
C MET A 168 -21.65 19.59 13.06
N VAL A 169 -20.62 20.07 12.37
CA VAL A 169 -20.76 20.85 11.12
C VAL A 169 -20.14 20.18 9.90
N VAL A 170 -19.58 18.98 10.07
CA VAL A 170 -19.02 18.17 9.00
C VAL A 170 -19.96 17.05 8.59
N ASP A 171 -19.81 16.60 7.35
CA ASP A 171 -20.58 15.49 6.79
C ASP A 171 -19.90 14.15 7.07
N ILE A 172 -18.58 14.13 6.93
CA ILE A 172 -17.74 12.95 7.11
C ILE A 172 -16.66 13.26 8.14
N LEU A 173 -16.43 12.33 9.06
CA LEU A 173 -15.29 12.30 9.97
C LEU A 173 -14.52 11.02 9.72
N ILE A 174 -13.23 11.13 9.38
CA ILE A 174 -12.33 10.00 9.16
C ILE A 174 -11.27 10.01 10.23
N GLU A 175 -11.13 8.92 10.97
CA GLU A 175 -10.07 8.77 11.95
C GLU A 175 -9.43 7.40 12.00
N GLU A 176 -8.20 7.38 12.51
CA GLU A 176 -7.36 6.20 12.59
C GLU A 176 -6.61 6.22 13.93
N TYR A 177 -7.37 6.05 15.01
CA TYR A 177 -6.89 5.86 16.38
C TYR A 177 -7.14 4.44 16.90
N PRO A 178 -6.51 4.04 18.02
CA PRO A 178 -6.73 2.70 18.57
C PRO A 178 -8.21 2.42 18.80
N PRO A 179 -8.67 1.16 18.60
CA PRO A 179 -10.05 0.79 18.89
C PRO A 179 -10.48 1.29 20.28
N GLY A 180 -11.58 2.03 20.32
CA GLY A 180 -12.14 2.58 21.57
C GLY A 180 -11.42 3.80 22.17
N TYR A 181 -10.28 4.26 21.63
CA TYR A 181 -9.59 5.46 22.15
C TYR A 181 -10.49 6.70 22.02
N MET A 182 -11.04 6.96 20.84
CA MET A 182 -11.93 8.11 20.63
C MET A 182 -13.21 8.02 21.48
N ASP A 183 -13.78 6.81 21.63
CA ASP A 183 -14.92 6.59 22.53
C ASP A 183 -14.56 6.90 24.00
N SER A 184 -13.35 6.54 24.47
CA SER A 184 -12.90 6.83 25.84
C SER A 184 -12.80 8.33 26.14
N LEU A 185 -12.57 9.15 25.10
CA LEU A 185 -12.55 10.61 25.19
C LEU A 185 -13.93 11.25 25.00
N GLY A 186 -14.97 10.45 24.72
CA GLY A 186 -16.30 10.92 24.37
C GLY A 186 -16.37 11.57 22.98
N LEU A 187 -15.43 11.22 22.09
CA LEU A 187 -15.28 11.73 20.73
C LEU A 187 -15.54 10.67 19.65
N GLY A 188 -15.81 9.41 20.02
CA GLY A 188 -16.15 8.37 19.06
C GLY A 188 -17.60 8.45 18.57
N TYR A 189 -17.93 7.62 17.58
CA TYR A 189 -19.23 7.65 16.89
C TYR A 189 -20.44 7.58 17.82
N ARG A 190 -20.38 6.77 18.89
CA ARG A 190 -21.51 6.59 19.84
C ARG A 190 -21.87 7.87 20.58
N HIS A 191 -20.92 8.80 20.67
CA HIS A 191 -21.09 10.11 21.29
C HIS A 191 -21.49 11.15 20.23
N LEU A 192 -20.74 11.21 19.13
CA LEU A 192 -20.92 12.25 18.11
C LEU A 192 -22.20 12.08 17.30
N SER A 193 -22.66 10.85 17.03
CA SER A 193 -23.93 10.60 16.33
C SER A 193 -25.15 11.19 17.05
N LYS A 194 -25.07 11.38 18.38
CA LYS A 194 -26.13 12.04 19.16
C LYS A 194 -26.13 13.55 18.96
N LEU A 195 -24.97 14.13 18.70
CA LEU A 195 -24.80 15.58 18.44
C LEU A 195 -25.04 15.92 16.98
N ASN A 196 -24.67 15.02 16.07
CA ASN A 196 -24.87 15.11 14.64
C ASN A 196 -25.42 13.78 14.09
N PRO A 197 -26.75 13.60 14.04
CA PRO A 197 -27.36 12.38 13.49
C PRO A 197 -27.10 12.16 11.99
N LYS A 198 -26.60 13.17 11.28
CA LYS A 198 -26.24 13.10 9.85
C LYS A 198 -24.80 12.68 9.61
N LEU A 199 -24.00 12.53 10.68
CA LEU A 199 -22.58 12.25 10.60
C LEU A 199 -22.31 10.88 9.98
N ILE A 200 -21.49 10.85 8.95
CA ILE A 200 -20.81 9.64 8.50
C ILE A 200 -19.48 9.60 9.23
N TYR A 201 -19.28 8.59 10.07
CA TYR A 201 -18.04 8.41 10.81
C TYR A 201 -17.33 7.19 10.26
N CYS A 202 -16.13 7.39 9.73
CA CYS A 202 -15.28 6.34 9.20
C CYS A 202 -14.08 6.14 10.12
N TRP A 203 -13.98 4.94 10.69
CA TRP A 203 -12.75 4.48 11.31
C TRP A 203 -11.99 3.61 10.33
N ILE A 204 -10.68 3.81 10.24
CA ILE A 204 -9.77 2.95 9.47
C ILE A 204 -8.82 2.27 10.45
N GLY A 205 -8.49 1.00 10.21
CA GLY A 205 -7.52 0.30 11.04
C GLY A 205 -7.07 -1.05 10.49
N GLU A 206 -6.07 -1.65 11.11
CA GLU A 206 -5.41 -2.83 10.52
C GLU A 206 -6.16 -4.16 10.73
N ARG A 207 -6.73 -4.33 11.93
CA ARG A 207 -7.23 -5.63 12.45
C ARG A 207 -8.61 -5.54 13.13
N GLY A 208 -9.39 -4.52 12.77
CA GLY A 208 -10.76 -4.30 13.19
C GLY A 208 -10.95 -3.79 14.63
N GLN A 209 -12.18 -3.38 14.99
CA GLN A 209 -12.54 -2.91 16.34
C GLN A 209 -13.28 -3.94 17.21
N TRP A 210 -13.65 -5.10 16.66
CA TRP A 210 -14.44 -6.10 17.41
C TRP A 210 -13.82 -7.48 17.48
N GLY A 211 -12.87 -7.77 16.59
CA GLY A 211 -12.22 -9.07 16.49
C GLY A 211 -11.27 -9.38 17.66
N PRO A 212 -10.82 -10.64 17.79
CA PRO A 212 -9.91 -11.07 18.86
C PRO A 212 -8.57 -10.31 18.84
N MET A 213 -8.20 -9.76 17.68
CA MET A 213 -6.94 -9.04 17.48
C MET A 213 -7.04 -7.54 17.76
N LYS A 214 -8.22 -7.01 18.12
CA LYS A 214 -8.46 -5.55 18.23
C LYS A 214 -7.54 -4.86 19.25
N ASP A 215 -7.20 -5.54 20.34
CA ASP A 215 -6.40 -4.99 21.45
C ASP A 215 -4.94 -5.44 21.38
N GLU A 216 -4.57 -6.21 20.34
CA GLU A 216 -3.21 -6.71 20.22
C GLU A 216 -2.25 -5.57 19.89
N VAL A 217 -1.12 -5.54 20.57
CA VAL A 217 -0.04 -4.60 20.30
C VAL A 217 1.27 -5.35 20.12
N SER A 218 2.22 -4.73 19.42
CA SER A 218 3.59 -5.20 19.37
C SER A 218 4.19 -5.22 20.78
N LYS A 219 5.35 -5.89 20.93
CA LYS A 219 6.17 -5.86 22.15
C LYS A 219 6.48 -4.42 22.64
N TYR A 220 6.46 -3.44 21.75
CA TYR A 220 6.78 -2.04 22.04
C TYR A 220 5.54 -1.13 22.03
N GLY A 221 4.33 -1.70 22.06
CA GLY A 221 3.09 -0.94 22.18
C GLY A 221 2.57 -0.33 20.88
N GLN A 222 3.09 -0.73 19.71
CA GLN A 222 2.50 -0.31 18.43
C GLN A 222 1.24 -1.15 18.14
N TRP A 223 0.14 -0.52 17.78
CA TRP A 223 -1.20 -1.14 17.73
C TRP A 223 -1.74 -1.30 16.29
N MET A 224 -1.50 -0.30 15.45
CA MET A 224 -1.74 -0.34 14.00
C MET A 224 -0.43 -0.05 13.31
N LEU A 225 0.05 -0.93 12.44
CA LEU A 225 1.11 -0.66 11.50
C LEU A 225 0.69 -1.39 10.22
N ASP A 226 0.90 -0.80 9.05
CA ASP A 226 0.59 -1.41 7.75
C ASP A 226 1.02 -2.90 7.62
N PRO A 227 2.20 -3.34 8.14
CA PRO A 227 2.55 -4.76 8.17
C PRO A 227 1.61 -5.66 8.97
N PHE A 228 0.88 -5.15 9.96
CA PHE A 228 -0.09 -5.93 10.73
C PHE A 228 -1.30 -6.30 9.88
N GLY A 229 -1.83 -5.40 9.05
CA GLY A 229 -2.92 -5.71 8.12
C GLY A 229 -2.51 -6.77 7.11
N MET A 230 -1.35 -6.59 6.46
CA MET A 230 -0.84 -7.58 5.49
C MET A 230 -0.50 -8.93 6.12
N ALA A 231 -0.05 -8.98 7.38
CA ALA A 231 0.30 -10.22 8.07
C ALA A 231 -0.91 -10.91 8.71
N ALA A 232 -2.00 -10.17 8.98
CA ALA A 232 -3.27 -10.73 9.43
C ALA A 232 -4.08 -11.39 8.30
N CYS A 233 -3.64 -11.23 7.05
CA CYS A 233 -4.16 -11.94 5.87
C CYS A 233 -3.03 -12.70 5.15
N SER A 234 -3.31 -13.37 4.02
CA SER A 234 -2.29 -14.14 3.29
C SER A 234 -1.37 -13.28 2.41
N TRP A 235 -1.51 -11.95 2.43
CA TRP A 235 -0.77 -11.06 1.51
C TRP A 235 0.75 -11.24 1.60
N VAL A 236 1.33 -11.16 2.81
CA VAL A 236 2.78 -11.36 3.00
C VAL A 236 3.18 -12.78 2.65
N HIS A 237 2.34 -13.77 2.98
CA HIS A 237 2.60 -15.17 2.65
C HIS A 237 2.67 -15.40 1.14
N ASN A 238 1.81 -14.75 0.35
CA ASN A 238 1.74 -14.91 -1.11
C ASN A 238 2.79 -14.10 -1.87
N THR A 239 3.34 -13.06 -1.25
CA THR A 239 4.24 -12.14 -1.94
C THR A 239 5.69 -12.59 -1.81
N GLY A 240 6.37 -12.71 -2.95
CA GLY A 240 7.78 -13.07 -3.03
C GLY A 240 8.04 -14.23 -3.99
N PHE A 241 9.31 -14.46 -4.31
CA PHE A 241 9.71 -15.60 -5.15
C PHE A 241 9.46 -16.94 -4.44
N PRO A 242 9.24 -18.02 -5.19
CA PRO A 242 9.26 -19.36 -4.61
C PRO A 242 10.68 -19.72 -4.11
N PRO A 243 10.82 -20.67 -3.17
CA PRO A 243 12.10 -20.91 -2.51
C PRO A 243 13.23 -21.37 -3.43
N ASP A 244 12.88 -22.12 -4.46
CA ASP A 244 13.76 -22.68 -5.49
C ASP A 244 14.32 -21.63 -6.46
N GLN A 245 13.58 -20.54 -6.72
CA GLN A 245 14.00 -19.46 -7.63
C GLN A 245 14.88 -18.39 -6.97
N CYS A 246 15.26 -18.55 -5.71
CA CYS A 246 16.06 -17.55 -5.01
C CYS A 246 17.57 -17.80 -5.07
N PRO A 247 18.40 -16.73 -5.24
CA PRO A 247 19.86 -16.83 -5.39
C PRO A 247 20.61 -17.32 -4.13
N ARG A 248 19.89 -17.67 -3.05
CA ARG A 248 20.46 -18.21 -1.79
C ARG A 248 20.44 -19.75 -1.74
N GLY A 249 20.43 -20.42 -2.89
CA GLY A 249 20.55 -21.88 -2.98
C GLY A 249 19.40 -22.64 -2.32
N GLY A 250 18.16 -22.30 -2.67
CA GLY A 250 16.96 -22.91 -2.08
C GLY A 250 16.60 -22.39 -0.68
N LYS A 251 17.32 -21.39 -0.17
CA LYS A 251 17.08 -20.72 1.13
C LYS A 251 16.51 -19.31 1.00
N GLY A 252 15.92 -18.97 -0.15
CA GLY A 252 15.16 -17.73 -0.28
C GLY A 252 13.69 -18.03 -0.48
N GLY A 253 12.93 -17.02 -0.90
CA GLY A 253 11.47 -17.08 -0.93
C GLY A 253 10.86 -16.81 0.43
N ASP A 254 11.52 -15.97 1.23
CA ASP A 254 10.92 -15.45 2.46
C ASP A 254 9.65 -14.66 2.12
N PRO A 255 8.61 -14.71 2.96
CA PRO A 255 7.43 -13.86 2.83
C PRO A 255 7.85 -12.38 2.74
N MET A 256 7.34 -11.66 1.74
CA MET A 256 7.69 -10.26 1.51
C MET A 256 6.49 -9.35 1.77
N ARG A 257 6.73 -8.17 2.32
CA ARG A 257 5.72 -7.11 2.31
C ARG A 257 5.76 -6.34 0.98
N SER A 258 4.70 -5.59 0.69
CA SER A 258 4.71 -4.64 -0.41
C SER A 258 5.80 -3.57 -0.25
N GLY A 259 6.31 -3.04 -1.37
CA GLY A 259 7.26 -1.92 -1.35
C GLY A 259 6.63 -0.59 -0.90
N VAL A 260 5.30 -0.50 -0.94
CA VAL A 260 4.50 0.66 -0.53
C VAL A 260 3.67 0.32 0.71
N TRP A 261 2.95 1.30 1.27
CA TRP A 261 1.99 1.15 2.37
C TRP A 261 0.66 0.55 1.86
N LEU A 262 0.73 -0.66 1.31
CA LEU A 262 -0.36 -1.20 0.50
C LEU A 262 -1.65 -1.42 1.33
N ALA A 263 -1.54 -1.87 2.57
CA ALA A 263 -2.70 -2.10 3.42
C ALA A 263 -3.43 -0.78 3.68
N ASP A 264 -2.67 0.26 4.05
CA ASP A 264 -3.19 1.62 4.25
C ASP A 264 -3.88 2.15 2.99
N TYR A 265 -3.25 2.01 1.81
CA TYR A 265 -3.80 2.55 0.56
C TYR A 265 -5.08 1.83 0.11
N VAL A 266 -5.10 0.50 0.18
CA VAL A 266 -6.30 -0.27 -0.19
C VAL A 266 -7.43 0.00 0.79
N ALA A 267 -7.14 0.08 2.10
CA ALA A 267 -8.12 0.49 3.10
C ALA A 267 -8.62 1.92 2.87
N GLY A 268 -7.74 2.86 2.56
CA GLY A 268 -8.10 4.25 2.32
C GLY A 268 -8.99 4.43 1.08
N GLU A 269 -8.71 3.70 0.01
CA GLU A 269 -9.55 3.69 -1.20
C GLU A 269 -10.96 3.15 -0.89
N GLN A 270 -11.04 1.99 -0.24
CA GLN A 270 -12.32 1.39 0.11
C GLN A 270 -13.09 2.22 1.15
N ALA A 271 -12.39 2.90 2.06
CA ALA A 271 -12.98 3.82 3.03
C ALA A 271 -13.60 5.04 2.32
N ALA A 272 -12.91 5.62 1.33
CA ALA A 272 -13.44 6.71 0.53
C ALA A 272 -14.68 6.25 -0.25
N ASN A 273 -14.63 5.08 -0.91
CA ASN A 273 -15.78 4.48 -1.59
C ASN A 273 -16.96 4.24 -0.65
N SER A 274 -16.70 3.73 0.55
CA SER A 274 -17.72 3.50 1.58
C SER A 274 -18.34 4.81 2.06
N CYS A 275 -17.55 5.88 2.19
CA CYS A 275 -18.05 7.22 2.52
C CYS A 275 -18.95 7.78 1.41
N LEU A 276 -18.59 7.59 0.14
CA LEU A 276 -19.43 7.98 -1.01
C LEU A 276 -20.75 7.23 -1.02
N ALA A 277 -20.72 5.91 -0.80
CA ALA A 277 -21.93 5.10 -0.68
C ALA A 277 -22.79 5.53 0.51
N ALA A 278 -22.17 5.88 1.63
CA ALA A 278 -22.86 6.36 2.81
C ALA A 278 -23.48 7.74 2.62
N LEU A 279 -22.84 8.66 1.88
CA LEU A 279 -23.43 9.94 1.48
C LEU A 279 -24.68 9.72 0.63
N TYR A 280 -24.58 8.87 -0.39
CA TYR A 280 -25.72 8.52 -1.24
C TYR A 280 -26.86 7.90 -0.41
N TRP A 281 -26.55 6.94 0.46
CA TRP A 281 -27.52 6.34 1.37
C TRP A 281 -28.19 7.37 2.26
N ARG A 282 -27.40 8.21 2.96
CA ARG A 282 -27.87 9.28 3.84
C ARG A 282 -28.84 10.22 3.10
N ASP A 283 -28.44 10.73 1.94
CA ASP A 283 -29.12 11.84 1.28
C ASP A 283 -30.29 11.37 0.39
N CYS A 284 -30.21 10.19 -0.19
CA CYS A 284 -31.21 9.69 -1.12
C CYS A 284 -32.16 8.63 -0.52
N LEU A 285 -31.71 7.84 0.47
CA LEU A 285 -32.40 6.61 0.87
C LEU A 285 -32.72 6.51 2.36
N ASN A 286 -32.02 7.25 3.22
CA ASN A 286 -32.06 7.07 4.69
C ASN A 286 -32.53 8.32 5.45
N ASN A 287 -33.38 9.15 4.85
CA ASN A 287 -33.96 10.34 5.48
C ASN A 287 -32.94 11.28 6.12
N GLY A 288 -31.73 11.36 5.56
CA GLY A 288 -30.65 12.23 6.05
C GLY A 288 -29.87 11.67 7.24
N VAL A 289 -30.09 10.43 7.69
CA VAL A 289 -29.38 9.83 8.83
C VAL A 289 -28.06 9.20 8.38
N GLY A 290 -26.97 9.56 9.06
CA GLY A 290 -25.62 9.07 8.81
C GLY A 290 -25.39 7.66 9.38
N GLN A 291 -24.14 7.20 9.33
CA GLN A 291 -23.76 5.87 9.80
C GLN A 291 -22.30 5.77 10.21
N PHE A 292 -21.96 4.69 10.90
CA PHE A 292 -20.59 4.29 11.18
C PHE A 292 -20.06 3.37 10.09
N ILE A 293 -18.83 3.60 9.67
CA ILE A 293 -18.07 2.77 8.73
C ILE A 293 -16.82 2.30 9.46
N GLU A 294 -16.60 0.99 9.46
CA GLU A 294 -15.32 0.38 9.80
C GLU A 294 -14.68 -0.09 8.50
N CYS A 295 -13.45 0.37 8.25
CA CYS A 295 -12.64 -0.12 7.15
C CYS A 295 -11.38 -0.78 7.73
N THR A 296 -11.28 -2.10 7.58
CA THR A 296 -10.17 -2.88 8.14
C THR A 296 -9.19 -3.28 7.05
N SER A 297 -7.93 -2.86 7.12
CA SER A 297 -6.91 -3.10 6.09
C SER A 297 -6.69 -4.59 5.79
N ALA A 298 -6.74 -5.47 6.79
CA ALA A 298 -6.67 -6.91 6.55
C ALA A 298 -7.85 -7.43 5.71
N GLU A 299 -9.06 -6.91 5.95
CA GLU A 299 -10.28 -7.30 5.22
C GLU A 299 -10.27 -6.73 3.81
N THR A 300 -9.87 -5.47 3.63
CA THR A 300 -9.80 -4.85 2.31
C THR A 300 -8.74 -5.49 1.43
N LEU A 301 -7.63 -5.97 2.01
CA LEU A 301 -6.67 -6.79 1.28
C LEU A 301 -7.24 -8.16 0.93
N MET A 302 -8.06 -8.78 1.79
CA MET A 302 -8.69 -10.07 1.51
C MET A 302 -9.56 -10.04 0.26
N ASP A 303 -10.20 -8.90 -0.05
CA ASP A 303 -10.96 -8.73 -1.29
C ASP A 303 -10.12 -8.85 -2.56
N ILE A 304 -8.81 -8.62 -2.47
CA ILE A 304 -7.87 -8.63 -3.60
C ILE A 304 -6.81 -9.74 -3.50
N LEU A 305 -7.03 -10.76 -2.66
CA LEU A 305 -6.16 -11.94 -2.54
C LEU A 305 -6.35 -12.99 -3.64
N ASP A 306 -6.96 -12.62 -4.76
CA ASP A 306 -7.20 -13.54 -5.87
C ASP A 306 -7.99 -14.79 -5.41
N PHE A 307 -7.82 -15.97 -6.02
CA PHE A 307 -8.54 -17.20 -5.66
C PHE A 307 -8.03 -17.90 -4.39
N ASP A 308 -7.35 -17.23 -3.47
CA ASP A 308 -6.76 -17.82 -2.26
C ASP A 308 -7.76 -18.57 -1.37
N ILE A 309 -8.87 -17.90 -1.05
CA ILE A 309 -9.91 -18.47 -0.18
C ILE A 309 -10.52 -19.71 -0.86
N THR A 310 -10.78 -19.61 -2.17
CA THR A 310 -11.29 -20.73 -2.96
C THR A 310 -10.27 -21.85 -3.14
N TRP A 311 -8.98 -21.55 -3.21
CA TRP A 311 -7.89 -22.54 -3.27
C TRP A 311 -7.84 -23.36 -1.99
N TYR A 312 -7.90 -22.69 -0.83
CA TYR A 312 -8.01 -23.38 0.45
C TYR A 312 -9.32 -24.17 0.54
N GLY A 313 -10.44 -23.59 0.09
CA GLY A 313 -11.74 -24.28 0.08
C GLY A 313 -11.77 -25.55 -0.80
N PHE A 314 -10.95 -25.61 -1.85
CA PHE A 314 -10.90 -26.76 -2.76
C PHE A 314 -10.37 -28.04 -2.09
N ASN A 315 -9.29 -27.96 -1.31
CA ASN A 315 -8.65 -29.16 -0.72
C ASN A 315 -7.89 -28.92 0.60
N ALA A 316 -8.12 -27.79 1.27
CA ALA A 316 -7.40 -27.34 2.46
C ALA A 316 -5.88 -27.18 2.28
N SER A 317 -5.38 -27.07 1.05
CA SER A 317 -3.98 -26.73 0.78
C SER A 317 -3.76 -25.22 0.86
N ILE A 318 -2.56 -24.83 1.26
CA ILE A 318 -2.14 -23.42 1.31
C ILE A 318 -1.48 -23.11 -0.03
N LYS A 319 -1.95 -22.06 -0.73
CA LYS A 319 -1.36 -21.60 -1.98
C LYS A 319 0.13 -21.29 -1.77
N ALA A 320 0.98 -21.82 -2.63
CA ALA A 320 2.41 -21.55 -2.59
C ALA A 320 2.69 -20.16 -3.17
N ARG A 321 3.78 -19.53 -2.75
CA ARG A 321 4.32 -18.37 -3.46
C ARG A 321 4.72 -18.77 -4.87
N THR A 322 4.31 -18.00 -5.87
CA THR A 322 4.65 -18.24 -7.29
C THR A 322 5.50 -17.12 -7.88
N GLY A 323 5.92 -16.14 -7.08
CA GLY A 323 6.62 -14.97 -7.60
C GLY A 323 5.70 -14.17 -8.50
N ALA A 324 6.07 -14.03 -9.77
CA ALA A 324 5.27 -13.32 -10.76
C ALA A 324 4.57 -14.24 -11.75
N TRP A 325 4.63 -15.55 -11.53
CA TRP A 325 3.92 -16.50 -12.36
C TRP A 325 2.45 -16.60 -11.92
N ASP A 326 1.55 -16.44 -12.89
CA ASP A 326 0.12 -16.77 -12.73
C ASP A 326 -0.10 -18.27 -12.96
N PRO A 327 -0.52 -19.04 -11.95
CA PRO A 327 -0.68 -20.48 -12.06
C PRO A 327 -1.83 -20.92 -12.99
N ASN A 328 -2.70 -20.01 -13.43
CA ASN A 328 -3.74 -20.31 -14.41
C ASN A 328 -3.27 -20.19 -15.86
N LEU A 329 -2.07 -19.63 -16.12
CA LEU A 329 -1.62 -19.27 -17.45
C LEU A 329 -0.19 -19.77 -17.72
N ASN A 330 0.02 -20.37 -18.90
CA ASN A 330 1.33 -20.81 -19.36
C ASN A 330 2.14 -19.61 -19.91
N GLN A 331 3.39 -19.43 -19.42
CA GLN A 331 4.23 -18.23 -19.63
C GLN A 331 3.47 -16.93 -19.41
N TYR A 332 3.00 -16.74 -18.18
CA TYR A 332 2.51 -15.45 -17.69
C TYR A 332 3.38 -15.02 -16.49
N GLU A 333 4.60 -14.55 -16.78
CA GLU A 333 5.64 -14.32 -15.77
C GLU A 333 6.73 -13.34 -16.21
N TRP A 334 7.55 -12.88 -15.25
CA TRP A 334 8.78 -12.13 -15.53
C TRP A 334 9.90 -13.06 -15.99
N ASN A 335 10.48 -12.75 -17.13
CA ASN A 335 11.57 -13.51 -17.75
C ASN A 335 12.87 -12.70 -17.70
N PRO A 336 13.98 -13.27 -17.20
CA PRO A 336 15.27 -12.58 -17.18
C PRO A 336 15.78 -12.33 -18.60
N CYS A 337 16.27 -11.11 -18.83
CA CYS A 337 16.84 -10.63 -20.08
C CYS A 337 18.29 -10.16 -19.86
N LYS A 338 19.02 -9.86 -20.94
CA LYS A 338 20.43 -9.43 -20.87
C LYS A 338 20.64 -8.19 -19.98
N ASP A 339 19.67 -7.29 -19.94
CA ASP A 339 19.74 -5.97 -19.31
C ASP A 339 18.56 -5.69 -18.35
N GLY A 340 17.81 -6.72 -17.96
CA GLY A 340 16.67 -6.55 -17.06
C GLY A 340 15.71 -7.74 -17.08
N TYR A 341 14.42 -7.45 -17.01
CA TYR A 341 13.34 -8.43 -17.03
C TYR A 341 12.27 -8.01 -18.03
N MET A 342 11.58 -8.98 -18.62
CA MET A 342 10.44 -8.77 -19.51
C MET A 342 9.27 -9.63 -19.06
N MET A 343 8.09 -9.03 -18.93
CA MET A 343 6.85 -9.79 -18.72
C MET A 343 6.44 -10.42 -20.06
N ILE A 344 6.22 -11.73 -20.06
CA ILE A 344 5.64 -12.45 -21.20
C ILE A 344 4.27 -12.98 -20.75
N GLY A 345 3.26 -12.86 -21.61
CA GLY A 345 1.89 -13.29 -21.33
C GLY A 345 1.29 -14.11 -22.48
N GLY A 346 1.30 -15.43 -22.36
CA GLY A 346 0.78 -16.39 -23.33
C GLY A 346 -0.66 -16.84 -23.08
N GLN A 347 -1.62 -15.93 -22.89
CA GLN A 347 -2.98 -16.28 -22.41
C GLN A 347 -3.76 -17.28 -23.29
N THR A 348 -3.40 -17.44 -24.56
CA THR A 348 -4.09 -18.34 -25.50
C THR A 348 -3.09 -19.22 -26.25
N ASP A 349 -3.51 -20.40 -26.68
CA ASP A 349 -2.70 -21.30 -27.52
C ASP A 349 -2.09 -20.60 -28.74
N ARG A 350 -2.83 -19.65 -29.32
CA ARG A 350 -2.36 -18.85 -30.46
C ARG A 350 -1.21 -17.91 -30.07
N LEU A 351 -1.32 -17.24 -28.92
CA LEU A 351 -0.26 -16.37 -28.42
C LEU A 351 0.94 -17.20 -27.99
N TRP A 352 0.71 -18.30 -27.29
CA TRP A 352 1.72 -19.29 -26.94
C TRP A 352 2.52 -19.76 -28.17
N TYR A 353 1.82 -20.22 -29.21
CA TYR A 353 2.44 -20.65 -30.47
C TYR A 353 3.29 -19.53 -31.09
N ARG A 354 2.79 -18.29 -31.11
CA ARG A 354 3.51 -17.14 -31.68
C ARG A 354 4.73 -16.74 -30.86
N ILE A 355 4.66 -16.79 -29.53
CA ILE A 355 5.81 -16.58 -28.64
C ILE A 355 6.86 -17.66 -28.94
N GLY A 356 6.43 -18.92 -29.03
CA GLY A 356 7.26 -20.04 -29.46
C GLY A 356 7.96 -19.77 -30.79
N MET A 357 7.24 -19.36 -31.84
CA MET A 357 7.82 -19.04 -33.14
C MET A 357 8.85 -17.89 -33.10
N CYS A 358 8.62 -16.87 -32.28
CA CYS A 358 9.58 -15.78 -32.09
C CYS A 358 10.87 -16.25 -31.43
N ILE A 359 10.77 -17.14 -30.43
CA ILE A 359 11.92 -17.72 -29.73
C ILE A 359 12.63 -18.75 -30.61
N GLU A 360 11.88 -19.61 -31.31
CA GLU A 360 12.39 -20.66 -32.18
C GLU A 360 13.16 -20.14 -33.40
N ARG A 361 12.84 -18.93 -33.88
CA ARG A 361 13.63 -18.24 -34.90
C ARG A 361 15.11 -18.16 -34.50
N ASP A 362 15.35 -17.91 -33.21
CA ASP A 362 16.68 -17.70 -32.66
C ASP A 362 17.19 -18.95 -31.89
N LEU A 363 16.29 -19.88 -31.51
CA LEU A 363 16.54 -21.16 -30.82
C LEU A 363 15.70 -22.31 -31.43
N PRO A 364 16.13 -22.92 -32.56
CA PRO A 364 15.31 -23.84 -33.37
C PRO A 364 14.83 -25.12 -32.65
N MET A 365 15.37 -25.42 -31.47
CA MET A 365 15.04 -26.60 -30.67
C MET A 365 14.03 -26.31 -29.56
N PHE A 366 13.58 -25.07 -29.40
CA PHE A 366 12.81 -24.63 -28.23
C PHE A 366 11.49 -25.39 -28.05
N GLY A 367 10.67 -25.55 -29.10
CA GLY A 367 9.43 -26.31 -29.01
C GLY A 367 9.64 -27.80 -28.74
N ARG A 368 10.74 -28.39 -29.24
CA ARG A 368 11.12 -29.77 -28.88
C ARG A 368 11.51 -29.85 -27.40
N LEU A 369 12.32 -28.92 -26.90
CA LEU A 369 12.74 -28.88 -25.51
C LEU A 369 11.55 -28.72 -24.56
N ILE A 370 10.56 -27.87 -24.88
CA ILE A 370 9.31 -27.77 -24.12
C ILE A 370 8.53 -29.09 -24.14
N HIS A 371 8.40 -29.73 -25.31
CA HIS A 371 7.68 -31.00 -25.42
C HIS A 371 8.40 -32.17 -24.74
N GLU A 372 9.72 -32.13 -24.60
CA GLU A 372 10.51 -33.17 -23.93
C GLU A 372 10.71 -32.89 -22.44
N ASP A 373 10.48 -31.66 -21.98
CA ASP A 373 10.59 -31.27 -20.58
C ASP A 373 9.45 -31.91 -19.75
N PRO A 374 9.77 -32.78 -18.79
CA PRO A 374 8.77 -33.51 -18.01
C PRO A 374 7.95 -32.62 -17.05
N LEU A 375 8.44 -31.43 -16.67
CA LEU A 375 7.72 -30.49 -15.80
C LEU A 375 6.77 -29.61 -16.62
N LEU A 376 7.23 -29.08 -17.76
CA LEU A 376 6.39 -28.26 -18.65
C LEU A 376 5.26 -29.07 -19.30
N LYS A 377 5.47 -30.37 -19.52
CA LYS A 377 4.44 -31.30 -19.98
C LYS A 377 3.26 -31.46 -19.02
N GLU A 378 3.51 -31.35 -17.71
CA GLU A 378 2.47 -31.52 -16.67
C GLU A 378 1.74 -30.20 -16.34
N MET A 379 2.39 -29.05 -16.55
CA MET A 379 1.77 -27.73 -16.37
C MET A 379 0.85 -27.32 -17.54
N GLY A 380 1.05 -27.93 -18.71
CA GLY A 380 0.07 -27.94 -19.79
C GLY A 380 -1.13 -28.81 -19.37
N PRO A 381 -2.33 -28.25 -19.22
CA PRO A 381 -3.48 -28.87 -18.58
C PRO A 381 -3.76 -30.30 -19.08
N GLY A 382 -4.17 -31.17 -18.16
CA GLY A 382 -4.69 -32.52 -18.38
C GLY A 382 -5.94 -32.59 -19.27
N THR A 383 -5.84 -32.11 -20.50
CA THR A 383 -6.69 -32.54 -21.60
C THR A 383 -5.99 -33.74 -22.24
N PRO A 384 -6.67 -34.89 -22.39
CA PRO A 384 -6.12 -36.02 -23.13
C PRO A 384 -6.03 -35.62 -24.60
N SER A 385 -4.93 -34.99 -25.00
CA SER A 385 -4.63 -34.70 -26.39
C SER A 385 -4.25 -36.01 -27.08
N ARG A 386 -5.29 -36.75 -27.48
CA ARG A 386 -5.22 -37.61 -28.67
C ARG A 386 -4.99 -36.71 -29.89
N LEU A 387 -3.79 -36.16 -30.03
CA LEU A 387 -3.28 -35.77 -31.35
C LEU A 387 -2.49 -36.97 -31.85
N SER A 388 -3.26 -37.90 -32.43
CA SER A 388 -2.76 -39.07 -33.12
C SER A 388 -1.75 -38.68 -34.18
N SER A 389 -0.63 -39.39 -34.15
CA SER A 389 0.30 -39.61 -35.25
C SER A 389 -0.36 -39.66 -36.62
N ARG A 390 -0.21 -38.60 -37.43
CA ARG A 390 -0.04 -38.74 -38.88
C ARG A 390 0.86 -37.63 -39.42
N PRO A 391 1.92 -37.96 -40.17
CA PRO A 391 2.55 -37.00 -41.07
C PRO A 391 1.60 -36.75 -42.24
N ILE A 392 1.39 -35.49 -42.60
CA ILE A 392 0.70 -35.08 -43.83
C ILE A 392 1.77 -34.73 -44.87
N PRO A 393 1.58 -35.05 -46.17
CA PRO A 393 2.62 -35.11 -47.21
C PRO A 393 3.42 -33.83 -47.46
#